data_AF-T1ETB5-F1
#
_entry.id   AF-T1ETB5-F1
#
_cell.length_a   1.000
_cell.length_b   1.000
_cell.length_c   1.000
_cell.angle_alpha   90.00
_cell.angle_beta   90.00
_cell.angle_gamma   90.00
#
_symmetry.space_group_name_H-M   'P 1'
#
loop_
_entity.id
_entity.type
_entity.pdbx_description
1 polymer ?
#
loop_
_entity_poly.entity_id
_entity_poly.type
_entity_poly.pdbx_seq_one_letter_code
_entity_poly.pdbx_strand_id
1 'polypeptide(L)'
;MAKRQPKIEWESSYGNYWHKMYWRFRQENAIMRDTIDMWQHQRPCWRESKWVPPLICGNINGHVGEKANGFHGVYGGFGYGSQNEDGVRILEFAESHKLFLLNTYFKKRAEHLITYKSGMSCTQIDFILVRQQHRRLFRKIEKFI
;
A
#
# COMPACT_ATOMS: atom_id res chain seq x y z
N MET A 1 29.01 2.12 19.35
CA MET A 1 28.58 1.99 17.93
C MET A 1 27.51 3.04 17.66
N ALA A 2 27.81 4.02 16.81
CA ALA A 2 26.91 5.15 16.53
C ALA A 2 25.78 4.70 15.59
N LYS A 3 24.52 4.90 16.01
CA LYS A 3 23.36 4.73 15.13
C LYS A 3 23.31 5.92 14.17
N ARG A 4 23.57 5.68 12.87
CA ARG A 4 23.33 6.66 11.81
C ARG A 4 21.82 6.90 11.73
N GLN A 5 21.39 8.13 12.00
CA GLN A 5 20.03 8.56 11.63
C GLN A 5 19.95 8.71 10.10
N PRO A 6 18.81 8.38 9.47
CA PRO A 6 18.62 8.64 8.05
C PRO A 6 18.57 10.15 7.81
N LYS A 7 19.47 10.63 6.94
CA LYS A 7 19.51 12.02 6.48
C LYS A 7 18.43 12.18 5.42
N ILE A 8 17.42 13.00 5.70
CA ILE A 8 16.42 13.42 4.71
C ILE A 8 17.02 14.63 3.99
N GLU A 9 17.60 14.41 2.81
CA GLU A 9 18.05 15.50 1.93
C GLU A 9 16.94 15.89 0.96
N TRP A 10 16.62 17.18 0.95
CA TRP A 10 15.63 17.80 0.08
C TRP A 10 16.35 18.46 -1.10
N GLU A 11 16.15 17.94 -2.31
CA GLU A 11 16.47 18.67 -3.53
C GLU A 11 15.23 18.78 -4.42
N SER A 12 14.63 19.96 -4.45
CA SER A 12 13.60 20.31 -5.41
C SER A 12 14.27 20.75 -6.71
N SER A 13 14.21 19.93 -7.75
CA SER A 13 14.47 20.37 -9.12
C SER A 13 13.21 20.21 -9.96
N TYR A 14 12.70 21.32 -10.45
CA TYR A 14 11.57 21.43 -11.39
C TYR A 14 12.01 20.99 -12.79
N GLY A 15 12.36 19.71 -12.96
CA GLY A 15 12.87 19.17 -14.22
C GLY A 15 12.36 17.77 -14.53
N ASN A 16 11.58 17.67 -15.60
CA ASN A 16 11.15 16.48 -16.33
C ASN A 16 10.07 15.60 -15.69
N TYR A 17 8.91 15.61 -16.38
CA TYR A 17 7.63 14.95 -16.06
C TYR A 17 7.68 13.43 -15.80
N TRP A 18 8.83 12.79 -15.99
CA TRP A 18 9.05 11.36 -15.78
C TRP A 18 9.60 11.00 -14.39
N HIS A 19 10.17 11.95 -13.65
CA HIS A 19 10.78 11.69 -12.33
C HIS A 19 9.79 11.64 -11.15
N LYS A 20 8.51 11.98 -11.36
CA LYS A 20 7.49 11.97 -10.29
C LYS A 20 6.71 10.65 -10.17
N MET A 21 6.93 9.69 -11.06
CA MET A 21 6.01 8.56 -11.26
C MET A 21 6.39 7.26 -10.55
N TYR A 22 7.59 7.16 -9.96
CA TYR A 22 8.00 5.98 -9.19
C TYR A 22 8.75 6.41 -7.93
N TRP A 23 8.03 6.62 -6.83
CA TRP A 23 8.65 6.49 -5.51
C TRP A 23 8.87 5.00 -5.26
N ARG A 24 10.04 4.50 -5.68
CA ARG A 24 10.52 3.17 -5.30
C ARG A 24 10.98 3.25 -3.86
N PHE A 25 10.04 3.24 -2.92
CA PHE A 25 10.35 3.12 -1.50
C PHE A 25 10.65 1.64 -1.19
N ARG A 26 11.85 1.19 -1.54
CA ARG A 26 12.43 0.01 -0.91
C ARG A 26 12.95 0.45 0.45
N GLN A 27 12.08 0.52 1.45
CA GLN A 27 12.52 0.42 2.84
C GLN A 27 12.33 -1.03 3.26
N GLU A 28 13.44 -1.68 3.57
CA GLU A 28 13.46 -3.10 3.93
C GLU A 28 12.79 -3.39 5.29
N ASN A 29 12.30 -2.40 6.04
CA ASN A 29 11.70 -2.60 7.36
C ASN A 29 10.64 -1.56 7.77
N ALA A 30 9.97 -0.87 6.83
CA ALA A 30 8.94 0.10 7.22
C ALA A 30 7.76 -0.64 7.86
N ILE A 31 7.48 -0.32 9.12
CA ILE A 31 6.32 -0.85 9.85
C ILE A 31 5.10 0.01 9.46
N MET A 32 3.89 -0.53 9.57
CA MET A 32 2.65 0.20 9.29
C MET A 32 2.62 1.61 9.93
N ARG A 33 3.16 1.77 11.15
CA ARG A 33 3.29 3.08 11.82
C ARG A 33 4.07 4.10 10.98
N ASP A 34 5.21 3.71 10.43
CA ASP A 34 6.04 4.59 9.60
C ASP A 34 5.30 5.01 8.32
N THR A 35 4.49 4.09 7.77
CA THR A 35 3.69 4.34 6.56
C THR A 35 2.53 5.30 6.85
N ILE A 36 1.90 5.19 8.02
CA ILE A 36 0.85 6.11 8.48
C ILE A 36 1.42 7.50 8.76
N ASP A 37 2.54 7.58 9.47
CA ASP A 37 3.17 8.85 9.85
C ASP A 37 3.65 9.60 8.60
N MET A 38 4.24 8.89 7.64
CA MET A 38 4.54 9.40 6.31
C MET A 38 3.28 9.93 5.61
N TRP A 39 2.20 9.13 5.62
CA TRP A 39 0.94 9.53 5.00
C TRP A 39 0.40 10.83 5.63
N GLN A 40 0.32 10.91 6.96
CA GLN A 40 -0.18 12.07 7.69
C GLN A 40 0.62 13.33 7.39
N HIS A 41 1.95 13.20 7.37
CA HIS A 41 2.86 14.30 7.09
C HIS A 41 2.71 14.84 5.66
N GLN A 42 2.56 13.95 4.68
CA GLN A 42 2.45 14.35 3.28
C GLN A 42 1.03 14.73 2.85
N ARG A 43 -0.04 14.40 3.62
CA ARG A 43 -1.45 14.69 3.24
C ARG A 43 -1.70 16.06 2.59
N PRO A 44 -1.10 17.18 3.04
CA PRO A 44 -1.30 18.48 2.40
C PRO A 44 -0.87 18.50 0.92
N CYS A 45 0.31 17.96 0.58
CA CYS A 45 0.81 17.98 -0.79
C CYS A 45 0.02 17.05 -1.73
N TRP A 46 -0.53 15.94 -1.21
CA TRP A 46 -1.37 15.04 -2.00
C TRP A 46 -2.78 15.59 -2.26
N ARG A 47 -3.30 16.55 -1.46
CA ARG A 47 -4.61 17.20 -1.75
C ARG A 47 -4.57 18.04 -3.02
N GLU A 48 -3.40 18.53 -3.42
CA GLU A 48 -3.24 19.47 -4.52
C GLU A 48 -2.93 18.78 -5.86
N SER A 49 -2.62 17.47 -5.86
CA SER A 49 -2.38 16.71 -7.09
C SER A 49 -3.68 16.49 -7.87
N LYS A 50 -3.88 17.29 -8.92
CA LYS A 50 -5.05 17.20 -9.82
C LYS A 50 -4.94 16.10 -10.89
N TRP A 51 -3.73 15.65 -11.20
CA TRP A 51 -3.47 14.85 -12.40
C TRP A 51 -3.15 13.38 -12.14
N VAL A 52 -2.54 13.07 -10.99
CA VAL A 52 -2.16 11.71 -10.62
C VAL A 52 -2.79 11.36 -9.28
N PRO A 53 -3.62 10.30 -9.21
CA PRO A 53 -4.17 9.81 -7.96
C PRO A 53 -3.07 9.45 -6.96
N PRO A 54 -3.19 9.89 -5.70
CA PRO A 54 -2.30 9.43 -4.65
C PRO A 54 -2.40 7.92 -4.44
N LEU A 55 -1.24 7.24 -4.38
CA LEU A 55 -1.13 5.81 -4.08
C LEU A 55 -0.19 5.63 -2.88
N ILE A 56 -0.57 4.75 -1.96
CA ILE A 56 0.35 4.21 -0.95
C ILE A 56 0.66 2.80 -1.41
N CYS A 57 1.93 2.46 -1.56
CA CYS A 57 2.33 1.11 -1.92
C CYS A 57 3.61 0.69 -1.19
N GLY A 58 3.74 -0.60 -0.95
CA GLY A 58 4.96 -1.19 -0.37
C GLY A 58 4.64 -2.25 0.65
N ASN A 59 5.69 -2.70 1.34
CA ASN A 59 5.61 -3.69 2.40
C ASN A 59 5.01 -3.05 3.65
N ILE A 60 3.83 -3.53 4.07
CA ILE A 60 3.12 -3.06 5.26
C ILE A 60 3.26 -4.06 6.43
N ASN A 61 3.87 -5.24 6.18
CA ASN A 61 4.09 -6.31 7.16
C ASN A 61 2.83 -6.78 7.93
N GLY A 62 1.64 -6.60 7.36
CA GLY A 62 0.38 -7.06 7.95
C GLY A 62 -0.33 -8.05 7.03
N HIS A 63 -0.99 -9.05 7.63
CA HIS A 63 -1.69 -10.09 6.91
C HIS A 63 -3.18 -9.81 6.94
N VAL A 64 -3.71 -9.32 5.84
CA VAL A 64 -5.14 -9.00 5.71
C VAL A 64 -5.99 -10.27 5.62
N GLY A 65 -5.41 -11.36 5.11
CA GLY A 65 -6.04 -12.67 4.97
C GLY A 65 -7.06 -12.76 3.84
N GLU A 66 -7.69 -13.93 3.71
CA GLU A 66 -8.67 -14.25 2.66
C GLU A 66 -10.08 -13.72 2.92
N LYS A 67 -10.43 -13.46 4.19
CA LYS A 67 -11.80 -13.10 4.59
C LYS A 67 -11.90 -11.58 4.82
N ALA A 68 -13.00 -11.01 4.36
CA ALA A 68 -13.26 -9.58 4.51
C ALA A 68 -13.56 -9.15 5.96
N ASN A 69 -14.09 -10.06 6.80
CA ASN A 69 -14.37 -9.83 8.23
C ASN A 69 -15.08 -8.49 8.55
N GLY A 70 -16.03 -8.06 7.72
CA GLY A 70 -16.77 -6.81 7.90
C GLY A 70 -16.28 -5.62 7.06
N PHE A 71 -15.07 -5.68 6.49
CA PHE A 71 -14.43 -4.56 5.77
C PHE A 71 -14.80 -4.47 4.27
N HIS A 72 -16.06 -4.73 3.91
CA HIS A 72 -16.52 -4.85 2.51
C HIS A 72 -16.34 -3.57 1.66
N GLY A 73 -16.21 -2.40 2.30
CA GLY A 73 -15.98 -1.13 1.60
C GLY A 73 -14.53 -0.90 1.16
N VAL A 74 -13.58 -1.56 1.81
CA VAL A 74 -12.13 -1.34 1.62
C VAL A 74 -11.38 -2.56 1.12
N TYR A 75 -11.91 -3.75 1.39
CA TYR A 75 -11.34 -5.03 0.99
C TYR A 75 -12.16 -5.66 -0.14
N GLY A 76 -11.47 -6.20 -1.14
CA GLY A 76 -12.09 -6.69 -2.37
C GLY A 76 -12.47 -8.17 -2.39
N GLY A 77 -12.21 -8.91 -1.32
CA GLY A 77 -12.59 -10.32 -1.20
C GLY A 77 -11.50 -11.32 -1.61
N PHE A 78 -10.35 -10.85 -2.09
CA PHE A 78 -9.25 -11.71 -2.52
C PHE A 78 -7.98 -11.36 -1.75
N GLY A 79 -7.50 -12.26 -0.92
CA GLY A 79 -6.24 -12.11 -0.19
C GLY A 79 -5.64 -13.48 0.04
N TYR A 80 -4.48 -13.53 0.68
CA TYR A 80 -3.77 -14.78 0.92
C TYR A 80 -3.56 -15.04 2.40
N GLY A 81 -3.87 -16.26 2.84
CA GLY A 81 -3.61 -16.74 4.18
C GLY A 81 -4.58 -16.22 5.25
N SER A 82 -4.16 -16.35 6.51
CA SER A 82 -4.96 -15.94 7.67
C SER A 82 -4.73 -14.47 8.02
N GLN A 83 -5.79 -13.81 8.48
CA GLN A 83 -5.71 -12.44 8.97
C GLN A 83 -4.97 -12.40 10.33
N ASN A 84 -4.08 -11.42 10.51
CA ASN A 84 -3.47 -11.12 11.81
C ASN A 84 -3.90 -9.74 12.34
N GLU A 85 -3.50 -9.39 13.56
CA GLU A 85 -3.84 -8.09 14.18
C GLU A 85 -3.39 -6.90 13.34
N ASP A 86 -2.20 -6.96 12.74
CA ASP A 86 -1.71 -5.89 11.87
C ASP A 86 -2.56 -5.76 10.60
N GLY A 87 -3.04 -6.88 10.04
CA GLY A 87 -3.99 -6.88 8.95
C GLY A 87 -5.32 -6.21 9.30
N VAL A 88 -5.83 -6.42 10.51
CA VAL A 88 -7.02 -5.70 11.00
C VAL A 88 -6.75 -4.21 11.07
N ARG A 89 -5.61 -3.80 11.67
CA ARG A 89 -5.20 -2.38 11.73
C ARG A 89 -5.13 -1.77 10.33
N ILE A 90 -4.57 -2.47 9.34
CA ILE A 90 -4.51 -2.03 7.93
C ILE A 90 -5.91 -1.73 7.39
N LEU A 91 -6.86 -2.63 7.65
CA LEU A 91 -8.24 -2.46 7.17
C LEU A 91 -8.96 -1.30 7.87
N GLU A 92 -8.82 -1.16 9.20
CA GLU A 92 -9.36 -0.03 9.97
C GLU A 92 -8.78 1.31 9.51
N PHE A 93 -7.47 1.35 9.24
CA PHE A 93 -6.81 2.52 8.68
C PHE A 93 -7.35 2.85 7.29
N ALA A 94 -7.54 1.84 6.42
CA ALA A 94 -8.09 2.07 5.10
C ALA A 94 -9.53 2.59 5.17
N GLU A 95 -10.35 2.05 6.07
CA GLU A 95 -11.75 2.45 6.25
C GLU A 95 -11.87 3.90 6.74
N SER A 96 -11.16 4.25 7.81
CA SER A 96 -11.17 5.61 8.38
C SER A 96 -10.70 6.68 7.39
N HIS A 97 -9.81 6.31 6.45
CA HIS A 97 -9.23 7.23 5.47
C HIS A 97 -9.84 7.15 4.06
N LYS A 98 -10.94 6.38 3.89
CA LYS A 98 -11.60 6.19 2.60
C LYS A 98 -10.62 5.68 1.53
N LEU A 99 -9.74 4.77 1.92
CA LEU A 99 -8.84 4.02 1.05
C LEU A 99 -9.45 2.64 0.75
N PHE A 100 -8.93 1.95 -0.25
CA PHE A 100 -9.22 0.55 -0.52
C PHE A 100 -7.94 -0.17 -0.95
N LEU A 101 -7.84 -1.45 -0.58
CA LEU A 101 -6.68 -2.28 -0.87
C LEU A 101 -6.82 -2.86 -2.28
N LEU A 102 -6.22 -2.20 -3.26
CA LEU A 102 -6.39 -2.49 -4.67
C LEU A 102 -6.08 -3.95 -5.04
N ASN A 103 -5.00 -4.50 -4.48
CA ASN A 103 -4.55 -5.87 -4.74
C ASN A 103 -5.64 -6.89 -4.36
N THR A 104 -6.52 -6.53 -3.43
CA THR A 104 -7.54 -7.45 -2.90
C THR A 104 -8.82 -7.51 -3.72
N TYR A 105 -8.96 -6.68 -4.76
CA TYR A 105 -10.14 -6.63 -5.63
C TYR A 105 -10.02 -7.50 -6.89
N PHE A 106 -8.86 -8.09 -7.13
CA PHE A 106 -8.62 -8.93 -8.29
C PHE A 106 -8.56 -10.40 -7.88
N LYS A 107 -9.40 -11.21 -8.51
CA LYS A 107 -9.34 -12.66 -8.35
C LYS A 107 -8.09 -13.18 -9.07
N LYS A 108 -7.12 -13.68 -8.32
CA LYS A 108 -5.90 -14.27 -8.86
C LYS A 108 -5.68 -15.68 -8.31
N ARG A 109 -4.74 -16.40 -8.92
CA ARG A 109 -4.18 -17.62 -8.33
C ARG A 109 -3.41 -17.27 -7.06
N ALA A 110 -3.41 -18.15 -6.07
CA ALA A 110 -2.74 -17.93 -4.79
C ALA A 110 -1.25 -17.56 -4.95
N GLU A 111 -0.57 -18.21 -5.90
CA GLU A 111 0.83 -17.93 -6.28
C GLU A 111 1.09 -16.47 -6.66
N HIS A 112 0.11 -15.80 -7.27
CA HIS A 112 0.22 -14.40 -7.69
C HIS A 112 -0.25 -13.41 -6.61
N LEU A 113 -0.84 -13.89 -5.52
CA LEU A 113 -1.17 -13.06 -4.35
C LEU A 113 0.01 -12.98 -3.37
N ILE A 114 0.93 -13.96 -3.42
CA ILE A 114 2.12 -14.00 -2.59
C ILE A 114 3.10 -12.90 -3.04
N THR A 115 3.50 -12.05 -2.11
CA THR A 115 4.45 -10.94 -2.37
C THR A 115 5.81 -11.19 -1.72
N TYR A 116 5.87 -12.10 -0.76
CA TYR A 116 7.11 -12.54 -0.12
C TYR A 116 7.12 -14.06 0.07
N LYS A 117 8.27 -14.67 -0.23
CA LYS A 117 8.49 -16.11 -0.08
C LYS A 117 9.86 -16.37 0.54
N SER A 118 9.90 -17.17 1.59
CA SER A 118 11.12 -17.61 2.26
C SER A 118 10.99 -19.07 2.66
N GLY A 119 11.79 -19.93 2.02
CA GLY A 119 11.68 -21.38 2.18
C GLY A 119 10.27 -21.88 1.83
N MET A 120 9.62 -22.54 2.80
CA MET A 120 8.24 -23.03 2.69
C MET A 120 7.17 -21.98 3.07
N SER A 121 7.59 -20.83 3.60
CA SER A 121 6.68 -19.76 4.02
C SER A 121 6.37 -18.83 2.85
N CYS A 122 5.08 -18.59 2.63
CA CYS A 122 4.57 -17.67 1.62
C CYS A 122 3.64 -16.67 2.30
N THR A 123 3.77 -15.39 1.99
CA THR A 123 2.99 -14.33 2.62
C THR A 123 2.60 -13.24 1.62
N GLN A 124 1.49 -12.56 1.89
CA GLN A 124 1.07 -11.35 1.19
C GLN A 124 1.16 -10.17 2.15
N ILE A 125 2.20 -9.35 1.98
CA ILE A 125 2.52 -8.23 2.89
C ILE A 125 2.70 -6.90 2.13
N ASP A 126 2.81 -6.96 0.80
CA ASP A 126 2.86 -5.78 -0.05
C ASP A 126 1.47 -5.44 -0.58
N PHE A 127 1.01 -4.23 -0.27
CA PHE A 127 -0.31 -3.76 -0.68
C PHE A 127 -0.22 -2.42 -1.38
N ILE A 128 -1.20 -2.18 -2.26
CA ILE A 128 -1.44 -0.87 -2.86
C ILE A 128 -2.77 -0.34 -2.31
N LEU A 129 -2.73 0.78 -1.61
CA LEU A 129 -3.89 1.48 -1.09
C LEU A 129 -4.17 2.72 -1.94
N VAL A 130 -5.44 2.87 -2.29
CA VAL A 130 -5.92 3.93 -3.19
C VAL A 130 -7.15 4.58 -2.60
N ARG A 131 -7.30 5.90 -2.79
CA ARG A 131 -8.54 6.57 -2.37
C ARG A 131 -9.74 6.03 -3.15
N GLN A 132 -10.83 5.75 -2.43
CA GLN A 132 -12.07 5.20 -3.00
C GLN A 132 -12.65 6.07 -4.12
N GLN A 133 -12.49 7.40 -4.07
CA GLN A 133 -12.90 8.31 -5.15
C GLN A 133 -12.25 7.99 -6.51
N HIS A 134 -11.05 7.39 -6.51
CA HIS A 134 -10.31 7.03 -7.71
C HIS A 134 -10.54 5.58 -8.15
N ARG A 135 -11.38 4.81 -7.45
CA ARG A 135 -11.63 3.38 -7.70
C ARG A 135 -11.98 3.06 -9.15
N ARG A 136 -12.67 3.96 -9.85
CA ARG A 136 -13.05 3.79 -11.27
C ARG A 136 -11.85 3.73 -12.21
N LEU A 137 -10.75 4.44 -11.89
CA LEU A 137 -9.52 4.46 -12.69
C LEU A 137 -8.81 3.09 -12.69
N PHE A 138 -9.08 2.31 -11.66
CA PHE A 138 -8.33 1.11 -11.31
C PHE A 138 -9.10 -0.19 -11.58
N ARG A 139 -10.18 -0.15 -12.37
CA ARG A 139 -11.01 -1.33 -12.67
C ARG A 139 -10.39 -2.33 -13.65
N LYS A 140 -9.40 -1.93 -14.46
CA LYS A 140 -8.88 -2.72 -15.61
C LYS A 140 -7.37 -2.99 -15.59
N ILE A 141 -6.72 -2.75 -14.46
CA ILE A 141 -5.27 -2.84 -14.25
C ILE A 141 -4.78 -4.22 -13.78
N GLU A 142 -5.64 -5.25 -13.87
CA GLU A 142 -5.34 -6.63 -13.47
C GLU A 142 -4.01 -7.18 -14.03
N LYS A 143 -3.56 -6.68 -15.20
CA LYS A 143 -2.33 -7.12 -15.86
C LYS A 143 -1.04 -6.48 -15.34
N PHE A 144 -1.10 -5.44 -14.49
CA PHE A 144 0.07 -4.64 -14.08
C PHE A 144 0.39 -4.73 -12.58
N ILE A 145 -0.45 -5.42 -11.81
CA ILE A 145 -0.34 -5.60 -10.37
C ILE A 145 -0.49 -7.09 -10.11
#